data_AF-A0A6P0UM95-F1
#
_entry.id   AF-A0A6P0UM95-F1
#
_cell.length_a   1.000
_cell.length_b   1.000
_cell.length_c   1.000
_cell.angle_alpha   90.00
_cell.angle_beta   90.00
_cell.angle_gamma   90.00
#
_symmetry.space_group_name_H-M   'P 1'
#
loop_
_entity.id
_entity.type
_entity.pdbx_description
1 polymer ?
#
loop_
_entity_poly.entity_id
_entity_poly.type
_entity_poly.pdbx_seq_one_letter_code
_entity_poly.pdbx_strand_id
1 'polypeptide(L)'
;MKKISKLRGKLWKMNKMYSCLMVLLLMVACTKEVKNDTPEEVTEEVQEFNGQLPTLAKVPSKLKTELDKWAAFKAFETEISRLPQTEADQLTFLLDELINKEKELADSDFPPKFDLPAVKSRLMVVKTFVLQTKAVVEEKGDINMQYAKMITAYNSLVKQLSEAMEENIVEEFLEEGQ
;
A
#
# COMPACT_ATOMS: atom_id res chain seq x y z
N MET A 1 -10.54 55.90 -43.47
CA MET A 1 -10.99 55.41 -42.14
C MET A 1 -11.93 54.18 -42.18
N LYS A 2 -11.73 53.18 -43.05
CA LYS A 2 -12.63 51.98 -43.13
C LYS A 2 -11.96 50.62 -42.80
N LYS A 3 -10.64 50.59 -42.57
CA LYS A 3 -9.89 49.33 -42.40
C LYS A 3 -9.74 48.89 -40.93
N ILE A 4 -9.77 49.82 -39.98
CA ILE A 4 -9.53 49.53 -38.54
C ILE A 4 -10.80 48.99 -37.84
N SER A 5 -12.01 49.38 -38.28
CA SER A 5 -13.27 48.89 -37.69
C SER A 5 -13.60 47.44 -38.04
N LYS A 6 -13.08 46.91 -39.16
CA LYS A 6 -13.25 45.50 -39.56
C LYS A 6 -12.40 44.51 -38.77
N LEU A 7 -11.30 44.96 -38.16
CA LEU A 7 -10.40 44.11 -37.38
C LEU A 7 -10.92 43.87 -35.95
N ARG A 8 -11.51 44.90 -35.30
CA ARG A 8 -12.12 44.77 -33.96
C ARG A 8 -13.34 43.84 -33.94
N GLY A 9 -14.15 43.84 -35.01
CA GLY A 9 -15.30 42.92 -35.13
C GLY A 9 -14.92 41.45 -35.35
N LYS A 10 -13.77 41.18 -35.98
CA LYS A 10 -13.24 39.81 -36.16
C LYS A 10 -12.64 39.24 -34.88
N LEU A 11 -11.89 40.04 -34.13
CA LEU A 11 -11.32 39.62 -32.83
C LEU A 11 -12.41 39.35 -31.78
N TRP A 12 -13.49 40.13 -31.75
CA TRP A 12 -14.62 39.89 -30.83
C TRP A 12 -15.39 38.61 -31.16
N LYS A 13 -15.59 38.31 -32.46
CA LYS A 13 -16.23 37.07 -32.91
C LYS A 13 -15.36 35.83 -32.69
N MET A 14 -14.04 35.92 -32.86
CA MET A 14 -13.12 34.82 -32.56
C MET A 14 -13.07 34.52 -31.06
N ASN A 15 -12.95 35.51 -30.18
CA ASN A 15 -12.87 35.26 -28.73
C ASN A 15 -14.17 34.69 -28.15
N LYS A 16 -15.33 35.08 -28.69
CA LYS A 16 -16.64 34.53 -28.31
C LYS A 16 -16.85 33.10 -28.84
N MET A 17 -16.28 32.78 -30.02
CA MET A 17 -16.26 31.43 -30.58
C MET A 17 -15.32 30.50 -29.81
N TYR A 18 -14.12 30.95 -29.43
CA TYR A 18 -13.17 30.18 -28.60
C TYR A 18 -13.71 29.96 -27.18
N SER A 19 -14.39 30.95 -26.60
CA SER A 19 -15.06 30.81 -25.30
C SER A 19 -16.21 29.79 -25.35
N CYS A 20 -17.03 29.77 -26.41
CA CYS A 20 -18.03 28.71 -26.60
C CYS A 20 -17.40 27.33 -26.86
N LEU A 21 -16.28 27.25 -27.59
CA LEU A 21 -15.57 26.00 -27.88
C LEU A 21 -14.95 25.38 -26.60
N MET A 22 -14.44 26.22 -25.69
CA MET A 22 -13.86 25.77 -24.43
C MET A 22 -14.91 25.23 -23.44
N VAL A 23 -16.11 25.83 -23.43
CA VAL A 23 -17.25 25.33 -22.63
C VAL A 23 -17.82 24.02 -23.21
N LEU A 24 -17.80 23.85 -24.54
CA LEU A 24 -18.24 22.62 -25.19
C LEU A 24 -17.29 21.44 -24.89
N LEU A 25 -15.98 21.69 -24.80
CA LEU A 25 -14.98 20.67 -24.46
C LEU A 25 -15.10 20.15 -23.01
N LEU A 26 -15.63 20.96 -22.08
CA LEU A 26 -15.87 20.54 -20.70
C LEU A 26 -17.08 19.59 -20.56
N MET A 27 -18.00 19.59 -21.53
CA MET A 27 -19.19 18.71 -21.52
C MET A 27 -18.92 17.32 -22.11
N VAL A 28 -17.77 17.09 -22.75
CA VAL A 28 -17.39 15.80 -23.37
C VAL A 28 -16.48 14.94 -22.46
N ALA A 29 -16.10 15.45 -21.28
CA ALA A 29 -15.21 14.73 -20.36
C ALA A 29 -15.89 13.60 -19.55
N CYS A 30 -17.19 13.36 -19.70
CA CYS A 30 -17.90 12.32 -18.96
C CYS A 30 -18.93 11.55 -19.80
N THR A 31 -18.45 10.75 -20.75
CA THR A 31 -19.14 9.54 -21.19
C THR A 31 -18.12 8.43 -21.36
N LYS A 32 -17.72 7.81 -20.23
CA LYS A 32 -17.14 6.47 -20.29
C LYS A 32 -18.30 5.51 -20.48
N GLU A 33 -18.47 5.04 -21.71
CA GLU A 33 -19.21 3.81 -21.95
C GLU A 33 -18.49 2.67 -21.21
N VAL A 34 -19.20 2.06 -20.26
CA VAL A 34 -18.78 0.80 -19.65
C VAL A 34 -18.95 -0.27 -20.70
N LYS A 35 -17.86 -0.54 -21.43
CA LYS A 35 -17.71 -1.78 -22.19
C LYS A 35 -17.51 -2.90 -21.17
N ASN A 36 -18.42 -3.85 -21.18
CA ASN A 36 -18.24 -5.16 -20.54
C ASN A 36 -17.10 -5.89 -21.25
N ASP A 37 -15.88 -5.59 -20.87
CA ASP A 37 -14.79 -6.56 -20.91
C ASP A 37 -14.45 -6.83 -19.46
N THR A 38 -14.77 -8.04 -19.01
CA THR A 38 -14.48 -8.59 -17.70
C THR A 38 -13.07 -8.19 -17.27
N PRO A 39 -12.94 -7.29 -16.27
CA PRO A 39 -11.74 -7.29 -15.46
C PRO A 39 -11.83 -8.57 -14.66
N GLU A 40 -10.80 -9.41 -14.77
CA GLU A 40 -10.52 -10.39 -13.74
C GLU A 40 -10.48 -9.61 -12.43
N GLU A 41 -11.57 -9.75 -11.68
CA GLU A 41 -11.76 -9.19 -10.36
C GLU A 41 -10.67 -9.86 -9.53
N VAL A 42 -9.54 -9.19 -9.36
CA VAL A 42 -8.80 -9.35 -8.11
C VAL A 42 -9.74 -8.78 -7.07
N THR A 43 -10.67 -9.63 -6.63
CA THR A 43 -11.43 -9.43 -5.42
C THR A 43 -10.35 -9.39 -4.35
N GLU A 44 -9.85 -8.20 -4.02
CA GLU A 44 -9.37 -7.98 -2.66
C GLU A 44 -10.60 -8.28 -1.81
N GLU A 45 -10.70 -9.53 -1.36
CA GLU A 45 -11.70 -9.98 -0.42
C GLU A 45 -11.58 -9.03 0.77
N VAL A 46 -12.49 -8.05 0.84
CA VAL A 46 -12.71 -7.28 2.05
C VAL A 46 -13.25 -8.32 3.02
N GLN A 47 -12.37 -8.95 3.78
CA GLN A 47 -12.76 -9.87 4.84
C GLN A 47 -13.70 -9.10 5.75
N GLU A 48 -14.98 -9.44 5.69
CA GLU A 48 -15.93 -9.04 6.72
C GLU A 48 -15.38 -9.56 8.04
N PHE A 49 -15.15 -8.64 8.97
CA PHE A 49 -14.67 -9.00 10.29
C PHE A 49 -15.76 -9.80 11.01
N ASN A 50 -15.60 -11.13 11.00
CA ASN A 50 -16.54 -12.09 11.58
C ASN A 50 -16.45 -12.20 13.12
N GLY A 51 -15.75 -11.26 13.77
CA GLY A 51 -15.52 -11.25 15.21
C GLY A 51 -14.29 -12.05 15.66
N GLN A 52 -13.65 -12.83 14.78
CA GLN A 52 -12.44 -13.57 15.13
C GLN A 52 -11.19 -12.83 14.64
N LEU A 53 -10.28 -12.50 15.56
CA LEU A 53 -9.02 -11.87 15.19
C LEU A 53 -8.13 -12.86 14.44
N PRO A 54 -7.49 -12.45 13.32
CA PRO A 54 -6.56 -13.28 12.60
C PRO A 54 -5.34 -13.62 13.47
N THR A 55 -4.78 -14.81 13.28
CA THR A 55 -3.56 -15.24 13.97
C THR A 55 -2.35 -14.55 13.35
N LEU A 56 -1.47 -13.99 14.18
CA LEU A 56 -0.20 -13.42 13.73
C LEU A 56 0.70 -14.50 13.10
N ALA A 57 1.10 -14.29 11.85
CA ALA A 57 1.98 -15.21 11.14
C ALA A 57 3.37 -15.22 11.77
N LYS A 58 3.98 -16.41 11.80
CA LYS A 58 5.40 -16.55 12.14
C LYS A 58 6.21 -16.60 10.86
N VAL A 59 7.39 -15.99 10.87
CA VAL A 59 8.33 -16.12 9.76
C VAL A 59 8.72 -17.60 9.61
N PRO A 60 8.54 -18.21 8.41
CA PRO A 60 8.90 -19.60 8.19
C PRO A 60 10.40 -19.83 8.41
N SER A 61 10.77 -21.01 8.94
CA SER A 61 12.17 -21.37 9.23
C SER A 61 13.10 -21.24 8.02
N LYS A 62 12.59 -21.54 6.82
CA LYS A 62 13.31 -21.41 5.54
C LYS A 62 13.74 -19.96 5.23
N LEU A 63 12.98 -18.96 5.67
CA LEU A 63 13.35 -17.55 5.49
C LEU A 63 14.22 -17.03 6.63
N LYS A 64 14.13 -17.64 7.81
CA LYS A 64 14.69 -17.07 9.04
C LYS A 64 16.19 -16.84 8.95
N THR A 65 16.93 -17.75 8.30
CA THR A 65 18.38 -17.59 8.10
C THR A 65 18.74 -16.32 7.33
N GLU A 66 17.97 -15.94 6.32
CA GLU A 66 18.23 -14.73 5.52
C GLU A 66 17.67 -13.48 6.20
N LEU A 67 16.43 -13.55 6.70
CA LEU A 67 15.79 -12.41 7.36
C LEU A 67 16.46 -12.02 8.68
N ASP A 68 17.07 -12.97 9.41
CA ASP A 68 17.80 -12.67 10.64
C ASP A 68 19.10 -11.87 10.38
N LYS A 69 19.64 -11.90 9.15
CA LYS A 69 20.79 -11.06 8.73
C LYS A 69 20.37 -9.61 8.48
N TRP A 70 19.08 -9.38 8.17
CA TRP A 70 18.53 -8.06 7.96
C TRP A 70 18.08 -7.46 9.30
N ALA A 71 19.02 -6.77 9.96
CA ALA A 71 18.85 -6.28 11.33
C ALA A 71 17.58 -5.44 11.53
N ALA A 72 17.24 -4.56 10.56
CA ALA A 72 16.05 -3.73 10.63
C ALA A 72 14.76 -4.56 10.59
N PHE A 73 14.69 -5.58 9.73
CA PHE A 73 13.53 -6.47 9.68
C PHE A 73 13.40 -7.28 10.97
N LYS A 74 14.51 -7.81 11.49
CA LYS A 74 14.51 -8.54 12.76
C LYS A 74 14.03 -7.69 13.93
N ALA A 75 14.42 -6.42 13.99
CA ALA A 75 13.93 -5.48 14.99
C ALA A 75 12.42 -5.26 14.85
N PHE A 76 11.93 -5.06 13.63
CA PHE A 76 10.49 -4.94 13.35
C PHE A 76 9.70 -6.22 13.69
N GLU A 77 10.19 -7.40 13.30
CA GLU A 77 9.62 -8.71 13.64
C GLU A 77 9.52 -8.90 15.15
N THR A 78 10.57 -8.49 15.87
CA THR A 78 10.61 -8.60 17.34
C THR A 78 9.50 -7.77 17.97
N GLU A 79 9.34 -6.52 17.55
CA GLU A 79 8.28 -5.66 18.10
C GLU A 79 6.89 -6.19 17.75
N ILE A 80 6.64 -6.58 16.50
CA ILE A 80 5.29 -7.03 16.10
C ILE A 80 4.89 -8.35 16.75
N SER A 81 5.87 -9.19 17.10
CA SER A 81 5.63 -10.44 17.84
C SER A 81 5.10 -10.22 19.27
N ARG A 82 5.24 -9.01 19.83
CA ARG A 82 4.74 -8.66 21.17
C ARG A 82 3.25 -8.36 21.17
N LEU A 83 2.66 -8.02 20.01
CA LEU A 83 1.25 -7.67 19.86
C LEU A 83 0.29 -8.61 20.60
N PRO A 84 0.37 -9.95 20.45
CA PRO A 84 -0.60 -10.86 21.07
C PRO A 84 -0.57 -10.89 22.60
N GLN A 85 0.50 -10.40 23.22
CA GLN A 85 0.71 -10.38 24.67
C GLN A 85 0.60 -8.96 25.25
N THR A 86 0.23 -7.98 24.43
CA THR A 86 0.23 -6.58 24.85
C THR A 86 -1.11 -6.21 25.44
N GLU A 87 -1.05 -5.71 26.66
CA GLU A 87 -2.22 -5.20 27.36
C GLU A 87 -2.70 -3.86 26.75
N ALA A 88 -3.97 -3.54 26.95
CA ALA A 88 -4.59 -2.36 26.32
C ALA A 88 -3.93 -1.03 26.72
N ASP A 89 -3.40 -0.93 27.94
CA ASP A 89 -2.70 0.25 28.45
C ASP A 89 -1.30 0.43 27.84
N GLN A 90 -0.69 -0.65 27.36
CA GLN A 90 0.63 -0.67 26.72
C GLN A 90 0.57 -0.60 25.20
N LEU A 91 -0.61 -0.82 24.61
CA LEU A 91 -0.79 -0.90 23.16
C LEU A 91 -0.34 0.37 22.43
N THR A 92 -0.64 1.56 22.96
CA THR A 92 -0.21 2.82 22.33
C THR A 92 1.31 2.92 22.23
N PHE A 93 2.03 2.55 23.30
CA PHE A 93 3.50 2.56 23.30
C PHE A 93 4.07 1.53 22.32
N LEU A 94 3.48 0.34 22.27
CA LEU A 94 3.90 -0.66 21.29
C LEU A 94 3.69 -0.18 19.85
N LEU A 95 2.55 0.48 19.56
CA LEU A 95 2.27 1.01 18.23
C LEU A 95 3.26 2.12 17.83
N ASP A 96 3.70 2.95 18.78
CA ASP A 96 4.77 3.93 18.55
C ASP A 96 6.09 3.27 18.17
N GLU A 97 6.50 2.25 18.92
CA GLU A 97 7.70 1.48 18.59
C GLU A 97 7.58 0.78 17.24
N LEU A 98 6.41 0.21 16.91
CA LEU A 98 6.15 -0.41 15.61
C LEU A 98 6.25 0.58 14.46
N ILE A 99 5.73 1.81 14.61
CA ILE A 99 5.85 2.86 13.59
C ILE A 99 7.33 3.23 13.40
N ASN A 100 8.08 3.35 14.48
CA ASN A 100 9.51 3.66 14.41
C ASN A 100 10.29 2.54 13.73
N LYS A 101 10.04 1.26 14.08
CA LYS A 101 10.72 0.11 13.47
C LYS A 101 10.31 -0.14 12.03
N GLU A 102 9.04 0.10 11.68
CA GLU A 102 8.61 0.08 10.29
C GLU A 102 9.35 1.14 9.47
N LYS A 103 9.49 2.36 10.00
CA LYS A 103 10.23 3.42 9.31
C LYS A 103 11.71 3.08 9.15
N GLU A 104 12.36 2.61 10.21
CA GLU A 104 13.75 2.12 10.16
C GLU A 104 13.91 1.02 9.10
N LEU A 105 12.94 0.11 9.01
CA LEU A 105 12.92 -0.96 8.01
C LEU A 105 12.78 -0.40 6.59
N ALA A 106 11.84 0.51 6.37
CA ALA A 106 11.58 1.12 5.07
C ALA A 106 12.77 1.96 4.56
N ASP A 107 13.50 2.61 5.46
CA ASP A 107 14.66 3.43 5.16
C ASP A 107 15.97 2.61 5.09
N SER A 108 15.94 1.32 5.46
CA SER A 108 17.11 0.44 5.44
C SER A 108 17.44 -0.07 4.04
N ASP A 109 18.67 -0.55 3.86
CA ASP A 109 19.06 -1.26 2.64
C ASP A 109 18.40 -2.64 2.59
N PHE A 110 17.56 -2.86 1.58
CA PHE A 110 16.88 -4.13 1.38
C PHE A 110 17.87 -5.16 0.81
N PRO A 111 17.91 -6.40 1.36
CA PRO A 111 18.68 -7.46 0.72
C PRO A 111 18.20 -7.68 -0.72
N PRO A 112 19.09 -7.98 -1.69
CA PRO A 112 18.71 -8.08 -3.11
C PRO A 112 17.50 -8.99 -3.37
N LYS A 113 17.41 -10.12 -2.66
CA LYS A 113 16.29 -11.08 -2.77
C LYS A 113 14.92 -10.51 -2.34
N PHE A 114 14.92 -9.43 -1.57
CA PHE A 114 13.71 -8.79 -1.03
C PHE A 114 13.55 -7.34 -1.51
N ASP A 115 14.48 -6.82 -2.31
CA ASP A 115 14.42 -5.47 -2.88
C ASP A 115 13.47 -5.41 -4.09
N LEU A 116 12.22 -5.82 -3.85
CA LEU A 116 11.16 -5.91 -4.86
C LEU A 116 10.07 -4.87 -4.58
N PRO A 117 9.50 -4.24 -5.63
CA PRO A 117 8.37 -3.31 -5.46
C PRO A 117 7.19 -3.92 -4.69
N ALA A 118 6.93 -5.22 -4.88
CA ALA A 118 5.86 -5.93 -4.19
C ALA A 118 6.08 -5.98 -2.66
N VAL A 119 7.32 -6.25 -2.21
CA VAL A 119 7.67 -6.26 -0.79
C VAL A 119 7.52 -4.86 -0.19
N LYS A 120 8.04 -3.83 -0.86
CA LYS A 120 7.94 -2.44 -0.41
C LYS A 120 6.49 -1.95 -0.33
N SER A 121 5.65 -2.34 -1.29
CA SER A 121 4.22 -2.04 -1.28
C SER A 121 3.54 -2.66 -0.06
N ARG A 122 3.79 -3.95 0.23
CA ARG A 122 3.22 -4.60 1.43
C ARG A 122 3.69 -3.95 2.73
N LEU A 123 4.96 -3.53 2.81
CA LEU A 123 5.46 -2.79 3.97
C LEU A 123 4.71 -1.46 4.18
N MET A 124 4.41 -0.73 3.10
CA MET A 124 3.62 0.50 3.16
C MET A 124 2.17 0.25 3.62
N VAL A 125 1.57 -0.87 3.21
CA VAL A 125 0.25 -1.29 3.69
C VAL A 125 0.29 -1.59 5.20
N VAL A 126 1.33 -2.28 5.68
CA VAL A 126 1.56 -2.50 7.11
C VAL A 126 1.62 -1.18 7.87
N LYS A 127 2.46 -0.23 7.44
CA LYS A 127 2.54 1.12 8.01
C LYS A 127 1.18 1.78 8.15
N THR A 128 0.39 1.72 7.08
CA THR A 128 -0.93 2.34 7.01
C THR A 128 -1.84 1.80 8.11
N PHE A 129 -1.90 0.48 8.27
CA PHE A 129 -2.79 -0.12 9.27
C PHE A 129 -2.26 0.00 10.71
N VAL A 130 -0.94 0.07 10.92
CA VAL A 130 -0.38 0.41 12.24
C VAL A 130 -0.82 1.84 12.63
N LEU A 131 -0.69 2.81 11.72
CA LEU A 131 -1.11 4.19 11.96
C LEU A 131 -2.62 4.32 12.22
N GLN A 132 -3.44 3.63 11.42
CA GLN A 132 -4.89 3.62 11.62
C GLN A 132 -5.29 2.97 12.94
N THR A 133 -4.63 1.88 13.33
CA THR A 133 -4.87 1.22 14.63
C THR A 133 -4.53 2.18 15.76
N LYS A 134 -3.39 2.88 15.68
CA LYS A 134 -3.00 3.88 16.67
C LYS A 134 -4.05 5.00 16.79
N ALA A 135 -4.51 5.56 15.68
CA ALA A 135 -5.53 6.61 15.69
C ALA A 135 -6.81 6.15 16.41
N VAL A 136 -7.29 4.93 16.15
CA VAL A 136 -8.47 4.38 16.83
C VAL A 136 -8.23 4.16 18.32
N VAL A 137 -7.04 3.70 18.72
CA VAL A 137 -6.65 3.56 20.13
C VAL A 137 -6.68 4.93 20.85
N GLU A 138 -6.11 5.96 20.24
CA GLU A 138 -6.07 7.32 20.78
C GLU A 138 -7.48 7.94 20.91
N GLU A 139 -8.35 7.65 19.94
CA GLU A 139 -9.76 8.04 19.96
C GLU A 139 -10.62 7.20 20.92
N LYS A 140 -10.04 6.18 21.58
CA LYS A 140 -10.73 5.22 22.44
C LYS A 140 -11.87 4.49 21.72
N GLY A 141 -11.70 4.22 20.42
CA GLY A 141 -12.64 3.49 19.60
C GLY A 141 -12.51 1.97 19.74
N ASP A 142 -13.40 1.24 19.05
CA ASP A 142 -13.28 -0.22 18.92
C ASP A 142 -12.14 -0.58 17.98
N ILE A 143 -11.09 -1.19 18.54
CA ILE A 143 -9.85 -1.52 17.83
C ILE A 143 -9.95 -2.82 17.03
N ASN A 144 -10.96 -3.67 17.25
CA ASN A 144 -10.97 -5.04 16.74
C ASN A 144 -10.77 -5.13 15.23
N MET A 145 -11.51 -4.31 14.47
CA MET A 145 -11.40 -4.27 13.02
C MET A 145 -10.02 -3.79 12.56
N GLN A 146 -9.48 -2.72 13.17
CA GLN A 146 -8.19 -2.19 12.74
C GLN A 146 -7.03 -3.10 13.14
N TYR A 147 -7.12 -3.71 14.32
CA TYR A 147 -6.19 -4.72 14.78
C TYR A 147 -6.17 -5.93 13.86
N ALA A 148 -7.33 -6.40 13.41
CA ALA A 148 -7.43 -7.46 12.41
C ALA A 148 -6.76 -7.07 11.09
N LYS A 149 -7.03 -5.86 10.57
CA LYS A 149 -6.40 -5.37 9.33
C LYS A 149 -4.88 -5.25 9.44
N MET A 150 -4.38 -4.76 10.58
CA MET A 150 -2.96 -4.66 10.87
C MET A 150 -2.27 -6.03 10.85
N ILE A 151 -2.85 -7.03 11.53
CA ILE A 151 -2.32 -8.39 11.51
C ILE A 151 -2.37 -8.98 10.10
N THR A 152 -3.48 -8.82 9.39
CA THR A 152 -3.62 -9.31 8.00
C THR A 152 -2.58 -8.68 7.07
N ALA A 153 -2.32 -7.38 7.21
CA ALA A 153 -1.29 -6.70 6.44
C ALA A 153 0.10 -7.26 6.72
N TYR A 154 0.45 -7.49 7.99
CA TYR A 154 1.72 -8.11 8.34
C TYR A 154 1.84 -9.54 7.81
N ASN A 155 0.77 -10.34 7.93
CA ASN A 155 0.75 -11.70 7.39
C ASN A 155 0.95 -11.70 5.88
N SER A 156 0.36 -10.73 5.18
CA SER A 156 0.56 -10.53 3.74
C SER A 156 2.01 -10.17 3.40
N LEU A 157 2.69 -9.34 4.20
CA LEU A 157 4.12 -9.05 4.06
C LEU A 157 4.96 -10.32 4.23
N VAL A 158 4.70 -11.13 5.28
CA VAL A 158 5.43 -12.40 5.51
C VAL A 158 5.23 -13.38 4.35
N LYS A 159 4.01 -13.46 3.80
CA LYS A 159 3.71 -14.25 2.61
C LYS A 159 4.51 -13.76 1.40
N GLN A 160 4.50 -12.45 1.14
CA GLN A 160 5.22 -11.85 0.02
C GLN A 160 6.73 -12.08 0.10
N LEU A 161 7.32 -12.00 1.31
CA LEU A 161 8.73 -12.34 1.52
C LEU A 161 9.00 -13.82 1.21
N SER A 162 8.06 -14.70 1.54
CA SER A 162 8.18 -16.13 1.26
C SER A 162 8.15 -16.43 -0.23
N GLU A 163 7.23 -15.80 -0.96
CA GLU A 163 7.11 -15.90 -2.42
C GLU A 163 8.35 -15.34 -3.12
N ALA A 164 8.83 -14.16 -2.71
CA ALA A 164 10.05 -13.56 -3.24
C ALA A 164 11.26 -14.49 -3.13
N MET A 165 11.41 -15.18 -1.99
CA MET A 165 12.51 -16.13 -1.83
C MET A 165 12.39 -17.36 -2.75
N GLU A 166 11.18 -17.85 -2.99
CA GLU A 166 10.95 -18.98 -3.89
C GLU A 166 11.27 -18.62 -5.34
N GLU A 167 10.87 -17.45 -5.80
CA GLU A 167 11.17 -16.94 -7.15
C GLU A 167 12.69 -16.81 -7.39
N ASN A 168 13.41 -16.20 -6.44
CA ASN A 168 14.87 -16.06 -6.54
C ASN A 168 15.60 -17.41 -6.62
N ILE A 169 15.12 -18.45 -5.92
CA ILE A 169 15.71 -19.79 -5.98
C ILE A 169 15.51 -20.39 -7.38
N VAL A 170 14.33 -20.22 -7.98
CA VAL A 170 14.04 -20.72 -9.33
C VAL A 170 14.93 -20.04 -10.37
N GLU A 171 15.13 -18.72 -10.28
CA GLU A 171 16.00 -17.98 -11.19
C GLU A 171 17.47 -18.46 -11.12
N GLU A 172 18.02 -18.65 -9.92
CA GLU A 172 19.39 -19.16 -9.70
C GLU A 172 19.59 -20.54 -10.36
N PHE A 173 18.61 -21.45 -10.23
CA PHE A 173 18.66 -22.76 -10.90
C PHE A 173 18.60 -22.69 -12.42
N LEU A 174 17.92 -21.70 -13.00
CA LEU A 174 17.81 -21.53 -14.44
C LEU A 174 19.08 -20.95 -15.05
N GLU A 175 19.82 -20.11 -14.30
CA GLU A 175 21.09 -19.53 -14.75
C GLU A 175 22.27 -20.51 -14.66
N GLU A 176 22.31 -21.40 -13.65
CA GLU A 176 23.37 -22.42 -13.51
C GLU A 176 23.24 -23.59 -14.51
N GLY A 177 22.08 -23.73 -15.14
CA GLY A 177 21.79 -24.78 -16.13
C GLY A 177 22.17 -24.44 -17.58
N GLN A 178 22.74 -23.26 -17.83
CA GLN A 178 23.18 -22.77 -19.16
C GLN A 178 24.71 -22.75 -19.31
#